data_AF-A0A8H3EGX7-F1
#
_entry.id   AF-A0A8H3EGX7-F1
#
_cell.length_a   1.000
_cell.length_b   1.000
_cell.length_c   1.000
_cell.angle_alpha   90.00
_cell.angle_beta   90.00
_cell.angle_gamma   90.00
#
_symmetry.space_group_name_H-M   'P 1'
#
loop_
_entity.id
_entity.type
_entity.pdbx_description
1 polymer ?
#
loop_
_entity_poly.entity_id
_entity_poly.type
_entity_poly.pdbx_seq_one_letter_code
_entity_poly.pdbx_strand_id
1 'polypeptide(L)'
;MYETPKALLQEWDAGIVHVRCPYCSQLESQKFIGYEPRSWDSYCGTGRYSIEFPVNGAWELDKSAEKYINPLAYQASPPTSFERISISGSEADAVLKRPFGFEDIGARCDLRKAVYPVQTLNGEYWINKVSQLVQSIGHQLPAENNQELVSHAEKQLIAKFIDLHVWLPEEIHLDKELRREVDQINMRYWWLKSSSSVVRTLEQLEREIAVTDTSAGFDNTVLQQQIAELRRHSDVLQYEELKMRLERKQGEVKRQQNLLDLSRIQPTRGVKEATIHITSPEYTVCDDCRYFVANVNAAFGINIVLEEHYNV
;
A
#
# COMPACT_ATOMS: atom_id res chain seq x y z
N MET A 1 -9.86 33.87 -24.57
CA MET A 1 -10.01 32.42 -24.34
C MET A 1 -10.11 32.22 -22.83
N TYR A 2 -11.14 31.55 -22.33
CA TYR A 2 -11.25 31.27 -20.90
C TYR A 2 -10.35 30.09 -20.54
N GLU A 3 -9.54 30.22 -19.49
CA GLU A 3 -8.70 29.15 -18.99
C GLU A 3 -9.58 28.02 -18.43
N THR A 4 -9.31 26.77 -18.82
CA THR A 4 -10.06 25.61 -18.33
C THR A 4 -9.75 25.38 -16.85
N PRO A 5 -10.75 25.34 -15.96
CA PRO A 5 -10.52 25.09 -14.54
C PRO A 5 -9.74 23.79 -14.30
N LYS A 6 -8.89 23.79 -13.27
CA LYS A 6 -8.09 22.63 -12.88
C LYS A 6 -8.76 21.90 -11.72
N ALA A 7 -9.02 20.61 -11.88
CA ALA A 7 -9.50 19.75 -10.81
C ALA A 7 -8.36 19.32 -9.90
N LEU A 8 -8.65 19.23 -8.59
CA LEU A 8 -7.67 18.82 -7.60
C LEU A 8 -7.60 17.30 -7.55
N LEU A 9 -6.50 16.74 -8.09
CA LEU A 9 -6.21 15.32 -8.05
C LEU A 9 -6.01 14.82 -6.61
N GLN A 10 -6.72 13.76 -6.21
CA GLN A 10 -6.61 13.16 -4.88
C GLN A 10 -5.75 11.90 -4.91
N GLU A 11 -6.10 10.94 -5.77
CA GLU A 11 -5.44 9.64 -5.89
C GLU A 11 -5.72 9.02 -7.26
N TRP A 12 -4.86 8.11 -7.72
CA TRP A 12 -5.06 7.38 -8.97
C TRP A 12 -4.34 6.04 -8.99
N ASP A 13 -4.87 5.11 -9.77
CA ASP A 13 -4.27 3.82 -10.08
C ASP A 13 -4.17 3.62 -11.60
N ALA A 14 -3.87 2.40 -12.05
CA ALA A 14 -3.72 2.07 -13.47
C ALA A 14 -5.02 2.20 -14.28
N GLY A 15 -6.19 2.27 -13.65
CA GLY A 15 -7.50 2.31 -14.29
C GLY A 15 -8.33 3.57 -13.98
N ILE A 16 -8.20 4.14 -12.78
CA ILE A 16 -9.09 5.18 -12.27
C ILE A 16 -8.30 6.34 -11.66
N VAL A 17 -8.82 7.55 -11.85
CA VAL A 17 -8.35 8.81 -11.27
C VAL A 17 -9.48 9.40 -10.45
N HIS A 18 -9.19 9.78 -9.20
CA HIS A 18 -10.13 10.44 -8.30
C HIS A 18 -9.77 11.91 -8.12
N VAL A 19 -10.73 12.79 -8.40
CA VAL A 19 -10.52 14.25 -8.33
C VAL A 19 -11.66 14.98 -7.65
N ARG A 20 -11.38 16.15 -7.09
CA ARG A 20 -12.42 17.08 -6.67
C ARG A 20 -12.80 17.99 -7.83
N CYS A 21 -14.07 17.97 -8.20
CA CYS A 21 -14.63 18.82 -9.23
C CYS A 21 -14.47 20.30 -8.86
N PRO A 22 -13.92 21.15 -9.74
CA PRO A 22 -13.70 22.57 -9.42
C PRO A 22 -15.00 23.38 -9.32
N TYR A 23 -16.13 22.81 -9.75
CA TYR A 23 -17.43 23.49 -9.75
C TYR A 23 -18.27 23.18 -8.51
N CYS A 24 -18.28 21.92 -8.05
CA CYS A 24 -19.15 21.47 -6.96
C CYS A 24 -18.39 20.82 -5.78
N SER A 25 -17.06 20.71 -5.87
CA SER A 25 -16.18 20.10 -4.86
C SER A 25 -16.43 18.62 -4.55
N GLN A 26 -17.36 17.97 -5.25
CA GLN A 26 -17.64 16.54 -5.12
C GLN A 26 -16.48 15.72 -5.69
N LEU A 27 -16.26 14.54 -5.10
CA LEU A 27 -15.29 13.58 -5.60
C LEU A 27 -15.86 12.92 -6.85
N GLU A 28 -15.11 12.98 -7.94
CA GLU A 28 -15.44 12.39 -9.23
C GLU A 28 -14.38 11.35 -9.60
N SER A 29 -14.82 10.28 -10.27
CA SER A 29 -13.94 9.22 -10.76
C SER A 29 -13.92 9.24 -12.29
N GLN A 30 -12.72 9.20 -12.84
CA GLN A 30 -12.46 9.29 -14.28
C GLN A 30 -11.50 8.17 -14.68
N LYS A 31 -11.59 7.68 -15.91
CA LYS A 31 -10.69 6.64 -16.39
C LYS A 31 -9.26 7.19 -16.52
N PHE A 32 -8.26 6.50 -15.97
CA PHE A 32 -6.86 6.83 -16.23
C PHE A 32 -6.49 6.48 -17.68
N ILE A 33 -6.00 7.47 -18.40
CA ILE A 33 -5.66 7.36 -19.83
C ILE A 33 -4.26 7.92 -20.12
N GLY A 34 -3.43 8.10 -19.07
CA GLY A 34 -2.10 8.69 -19.14
C GLY A 34 -2.02 10.09 -18.53
N TYR A 35 -0.79 10.63 -18.51
CA TYR A 35 -0.45 11.93 -17.91
C TYR A 35 -0.62 13.14 -18.84
N GLU A 36 -1.09 12.91 -20.07
CA GLU A 36 -1.29 13.98 -21.04
C GLU A 36 -2.42 14.92 -20.59
N PRO A 37 -2.25 16.26 -20.68
CA PRO A 37 -3.30 17.22 -20.37
C PRO A 37 -4.54 16.96 -21.23
N ARG A 38 -5.69 16.75 -20.59
CA ARG A 38 -6.98 16.52 -21.25
C ARG A 38 -8.09 17.25 -20.53
N SER A 39 -9.17 17.51 -21.27
CA SER A 39 -10.36 18.17 -20.76
C SER A 39 -11.51 17.18 -20.61
N TRP A 40 -12.12 17.16 -19.42
CA TRP A 40 -13.19 16.23 -19.04
C TRP A 40 -14.45 16.98 -18.66
N ASP A 41 -15.59 16.39 -18.99
CA ASP A 41 -16.90 16.90 -18.59
C ASP A 41 -17.13 16.64 -17.10
N SER A 42 -17.57 17.65 -16.36
CA SER A 42 -17.96 17.49 -14.96
C SER A 42 -19.23 16.68 -14.83
N TYR A 43 -19.32 15.79 -13.84
CA TYR A 43 -20.55 15.04 -13.58
C TYR A 43 -21.70 15.94 -13.11
N CYS A 44 -21.39 17.09 -12.50
CA CYS A 44 -22.40 18.09 -12.14
C CYS A 44 -22.96 18.88 -13.34
N GLY A 45 -22.44 18.66 -14.55
CA GLY A 45 -22.91 19.30 -15.78
C GLY A 45 -22.57 20.80 -15.90
N THR A 46 -21.73 21.35 -15.02
CA THR A 46 -21.40 22.79 -15.01
C THR A 46 -20.43 23.18 -16.12
N GLY A 47 -19.53 22.28 -16.50
CA GLY A 47 -18.57 22.57 -17.56
C GLY A 47 -17.51 21.50 -17.71
N ARG A 48 -16.38 21.90 -18.32
CA ARG A 48 -15.23 21.02 -18.52
C ARG A 48 -14.04 21.50 -17.71
N TYR A 49 -13.34 20.57 -17.07
CA TYR A 49 -12.11 20.84 -16.34
C TYR A 49 -10.94 20.06 -16.93
N SER A 50 -9.73 20.35 -16.46
CA SER A 50 -8.53 19.57 -16.73
C SER A 50 -7.96 19.01 -15.44
N ILE A 51 -7.20 17.90 -15.52
CA ILE A 51 -6.40 17.41 -14.39
C ILE A 51 -4.97 17.86 -14.54
N GLU A 52 -4.42 18.34 -13.43
CA GLU A 52 -2.98 18.51 -13.27
C GLU A 52 -2.45 17.43 -12.33
N PHE A 53 -1.68 16.50 -12.88
CA PHE A 53 -0.94 15.54 -12.06
C PHE A 53 0.24 16.24 -11.38
N PRO A 54 0.65 15.81 -10.16
CA PRO A 54 1.80 16.37 -9.45
C PRO A 54 3.11 15.95 -10.11
N VAL A 55 3.38 16.50 -11.30
CA VAL A 55 4.57 16.26 -12.11
C VAL A 55 5.84 16.82 -11.48
N ASN A 56 5.72 17.60 -10.40
CA ASN A 56 6.85 18.04 -9.56
C ASN A 56 7.34 16.96 -8.59
N GLY A 57 6.71 15.78 -8.58
CA GLY A 57 7.05 14.71 -7.63
C GLY A 57 6.26 14.79 -6.33
N ALA A 58 5.26 15.67 -6.22
CA ALA A 58 4.42 15.78 -5.02
C ALA A 58 3.38 14.64 -4.92
N TRP A 59 3.84 13.40 -4.93
CA TRP A 59 3.00 12.20 -4.78
C TRP A 59 3.66 11.16 -3.88
N GLU A 60 2.82 10.30 -3.33
CA GLU A 60 3.21 9.13 -2.54
C GLU A 60 2.63 7.86 -3.16
N LEU A 61 3.36 6.77 -3.03
CA LEU A 61 2.92 5.44 -3.41
C LEU A 61 2.33 4.74 -2.18
N ASP A 62 1.04 4.41 -2.25
CA ASP A 62 0.39 3.54 -1.28
C ASP A 62 0.30 2.13 -1.84
N LYS A 63 1.32 1.31 -1.53
CA LYS A 63 1.39 -0.10 -1.96
C LYS A 63 0.35 -1.01 -1.27
N SER A 64 -0.29 -0.53 -0.21
CA SER A 64 -1.36 -1.27 0.47
C SER A 64 -2.70 -1.07 -0.23
N ALA A 65 -2.97 0.16 -0.67
CA ALA A 65 -4.16 0.52 -1.43
C ALA A 65 -3.97 0.46 -2.96
N GLU A 66 -2.76 0.09 -3.43
CA GLU A 66 -2.42 -0.11 -4.84
C GLU A 66 -2.65 1.16 -5.69
N LYS A 67 -2.30 2.32 -5.15
CA LYS A 67 -2.54 3.62 -5.78
C LYS A 67 -1.45 4.64 -5.48
N TYR A 68 -1.39 5.66 -6.32
CA TYR A 68 -0.68 6.90 -6.04
C TYR A 68 -1.62 7.90 -5.35
N ILE A 69 -1.07 8.65 -4.40
CA ILE A 69 -1.78 9.64 -3.62
C ILE A 69 -1.14 11.00 -3.90
N ASN A 70 -1.95 12.06 -3.94
CA ASN A 70 -1.50 13.45 -3.88
C ASN A 70 -1.71 13.97 -2.45
N PRO A 71 -0.68 13.96 -1.58
CA PRO A 71 -0.84 14.33 -0.17
C PRO A 71 -1.30 15.79 0.02
N LEU A 72 -0.96 16.69 -0.91
CA LEU A 72 -1.35 18.10 -0.86
C LEU A 72 -2.87 18.27 -0.99
N ALA A 73 -3.52 17.31 -1.64
CA ALA A 73 -4.96 17.34 -1.85
C ALA A 73 -5.75 17.10 -0.56
N TYR A 74 -5.17 16.33 0.38
CA TYR A 74 -5.75 16.04 1.68
C TYR A 74 -5.54 17.20 2.67
N GLN A 75 -4.45 17.96 2.54
CA GLN A 75 -4.18 19.13 3.36
C GLN A 75 -5.15 20.30 3.11
N ALA A 76 -5.71 20.38 1.89
CA ALA A 76 -6.68 21.41 1.50
C ALA A 76 -8.11 21.16 2.02
N SER A 77 -8.38 19.98 2.61
CA SER A 77 -9.68 19.69 3.22
C SER A 77 -9.65 20.10 4.71
N PRO A 78 -10.71 20.73 5.27
CA PRO A 78 -10.79 20.91 6.72
C PRO A 78 -10.75 19.51 7.36
N PRO A 79 -9.86 19.25 8.33
CA PRO A 79 -9.66 17.91 8.85
C PRO A 79 -10.93 17.43 9.54
N THR A 80 -11.64 16.47 8.94
CA THR A 80 -12.52 15.58 9.70
C THR A 80 -11.62 14.64 10.48
N SER A 81 -11.32 15.04 11.72
CA SER A 81 -10.74 14.23 12.79
C SER A 81 -9.46 13.45 12.45
N PHE A 82 -8.36 14.18 12.24
CA PHE A 82 -7.05 13.77 12.75
C PHE A 82 -6.42 15.01 13.37
N GLU A 83 -6.21 14.98 14.70
CA GLU A 83 -5.57 16.07 15.42
C GLU A 83 -4.18 16.31 14.83
N ARG A 84 -3.96 17.53 14.34
CA ARG A 84 -2.66 17.99 13.88
C ARG A 84 -1.70 18.02 15.07
N ILE A 85 -0.68 17.19 15.04
CA ILE A 85 0.41 17.26 16.01
C ILE A 85 1.63 17.83 15.31
N SER A 86 1.94 19.07 15.67
CA SER A 86 3.26 19.65 15.46
C SER A 86 4.24 18.84 16.29
N ILE A 87 5.24 18.22 15.65
CA ILE A 87 6.31 17.51 16.35
C ILE A 87 7.15 18.56 17.08
N SER A 88 7.03 18.64 18.41
CA SER A 88 8.11 19.18 19.22
C SER A 88 9.23 18.13 19.24
N GLY A 89 10.47 18.52 18.92
CA GLY A 89 11.65 17.62 18.87
C GLY A 89 12.03 16.93 20.18
N SER A 90 11.12 16.85 21.16
CA SER A 90 11.27 16.18 22.45
C SER A 90 10.72 14.75 22.47
N GLU A 91 9.96 14.32 21.45
CA GLU A 91 9.22 13.03 21.50
C GLU A 91 9.70 11.95 20.52
N ALA A 92 10.49 12.31 19.49
CA ALA A 92 11.06 11.38 18.51
C ALA A 92 12.59 11.48 18.48
N ASP A 93 13.27 10.35 18.23
CA ASP A 93 14.73 10.31 18.14
C ASP A 93 15.22 10.82 16.77
N ALA A 94 14.39 10.64 15.73
CA ALA A 94 14.61 11.16 14.39
C ALA A 94 13.29 11.55 13.70
N VAL A 95 13.35 12.54 12.80
CA VAL A 95 12.23 13.06 12.02
C VAL A 95 12.61 13.20 10.56
N LEU A 96 11.86 12.54 9.68
CA LEU A 96 11.97 12.65 8.23
C LEU A 96 11.21 13.89 7.74
N LYS A 97 11.96 14.90 7.29
CA LYS A 97 11.46 16.04 6.53
C LYS A 97 11.47 15.72 5.06
N ARG A 98 10.35 16.06 4.43
CA ARG A 98 10.09 15.80 3.02
C ARG A 98 9.71 17.11 2.34
N PRO A 99 10.05 17.28 1.05
CA PRO A 99 9.75 18.51 0.32
C PRO A 99 8.23 18.71 0.15
N PHE A 100 7.85 19.86 -0.41
CA PHE A 100 6.47 20.18 -0.78
C PHE A 100 5.46 20.31 0.38
N GLY A 101 5.92 20.32 1.62
CA GLY A 101 5.03 20.49 2.79
C GLY A 101 4.30 19.20 3.17
N PHE A 102 4.81 18.03 2.76
CA PHE A 102 4.34 16.76 3.29
C PHE A 102 4.46 16.70 4.81
N GLU A 103 3.61 15.90 5.45
CA GLU A 103 3.66 15.71 6.89
C GLU A 103 5.00 15.10 7.31
N ASP A 104 5.51 15.56 8.44
CA ASP A 104 6.74 15.00 9.02
C ASP A 104 6.48 13.59 9.54
N ILE A 105 7.44 12.68 9.35
CA ILE A 105 7.35 11.30 9.87
C ILE A 105 8.41 11.12 10.95
N GLY A 106 7.99 10.82 12.17
CA GLY A 106 8.89 10.54 13.30
C GLY A 106 9.18 9.05 13.47
N ALA A 107 10.37 8.72 13.95
CA ALA A 107 10.72 7.38 14.42
C ALA A 107 11.50 7.44 15.73
N ARG A 108 11.44 6.33 16.49
CA ARG A 108 12.18 6.14 17.75
C ARG A 108 12.94 4.82 17.73
N CYS A 109 14.06 4.79 18.43
CA CYS A 109 14.98 3.66 18.52
C CYS A 109 14.53 2.58 19.54
N ASP A 110 13.45 2.80 20.30
CA ASP A 110 13.01 1.88 21.34
C ASP A 110 11.94 0.86 20.89
N LEU A 111 12.23 -0.43 21.09
CA LEU A 111 11.28 -1.55 21.00
C LEU A 111 10.16 -1.51 22.08
N ARG A 112 10.11 -0.46 22.91
CA ARG A 112 9.15 -0.34 24.01
C ARG A 112 7.89 0.37 23.52
N LYS A 113 6.79 -0.40 23.50
CA LYS A 113 5.41 0.04 23.19
C LYS A 113 5.14 1.44 23.71
N ALA A 114 4.86 2.38 22.81
CA ALA A 114 4.44 3.71 23.19
C ALA A 114 3.24 4.13 22.32
N VAL A 115 2.13 4.40 23.00
CA VAL A 115 0.88 4.96 22.47
C VAL A 115 1.05 6.47 22.49
N TYR A 116 1.33 7.09 21.35
CA TYR A 116 1.41 8.55 21.21
C TYR A 116 0.90 8.98 19.83
N PRO A 117 0.50 10.26 19.66
CA PRO A 117 -0.42 10.62 18.61
C PRO A 117 0.25 10.99 17.26
N VAL A 118 1.57 10.82 17.16
CA VAL A 118 2.35 10.88 15.91
C VAL A 118 2.21 9.55 15.15
N GLN A 119 2.26 9.56 13.81
CA GLN A 119 2.36 8.34 13.00
C GLN A 119 3.72 7.66 13.22
N THR A 120 3.90 7.08 14.40
CA THR A 120 5.12 6.39 14.82
C THR A 120 5.19 5.09 14.05
N LEU A 121 6.33 4.85 13.40
CA LEU A 121 6.56 3.62 12.65
C LEU A 121 6.40 2.40 13.56
N ASN A 122 5.63 1.40 13.10
CA ASN A 122 5.59 0.10 13.77
C ASN A 122 6.96 -0.58 13.60
N GLY A 123 7.78 -0.57 14.66
CA GLY A 123 9.16 -1.04 14.63
C GLY A 123 9.33 -2.45 14.03
N GLU A 124 8.44 -3.40 14.33
CA GLU A 124 8.58 -4.78 13.84
C GLU A 124 8.40 -4.87 12.31
N TYR A 125 7.40 -4.18 11.77
CA TYR A 125 7.17 -4.14 10.32
C TYR A 125 8.36 -3.49 9.59
N TRP A 126 8.85 -2.37 10.13
CA TRP A 126 9.93 -1.61 9.48
C TRP A 126 11.29 -2.26 9.63
N ILE A 127 11.55 -2.99 10.72
CA ILE A 127 12.76 -3.83 10.86
C ILE A 127 12.85 -4.86 9.73
N ASN A 128 11.73 -5.52 9.39
CA ASN A 128 11.69 -6.47 8.28
C ASN A 128 11.94 -5.78 6.93
N LYS A 129 11.36 -4.59 6.71
CA LYS A 129 11.61 -3.78 5.52
C LYS A 129 13.06 -3.32 5.40
N VAL A 130 13.67 -2.87 6.51
CA VAL A 130 15.09 -2.51 6.57
C VAL A 130 15.96 -3.72 6.23
N SER A 131 15.65 -4.90 6.78
CA SER A 131 16.39 -6.13 6.50
C SER A 131 16.35 -6.51 5.02
N GLN A 132 15.18 -6.40 4.37
CA GLN A 132 15.04 -6.60 2.93
C GLN A 132 15.87 -5.59 2.13
N LEU A 133 15.84 -4.32 2.54
CA LEU A 133 16.60 -3.26 1.88
C LEU A 133 18.10 -3.49 1.98
N VAL A 134 18.60 -3.80 3.17
CA VAL A 134 20.01 -4.16 3.41
C VAL A 134 20.47 -5.25 2.45
N GLN A 135 19.67 -6.32 2.31
CA GLN A 135 19.95 -7.40 1.38
C GLN A 135 19.94 -6.92 -0.08
N SER A 136 18.94 -6.14 -0.49
CA SER A 136 18.78 -5.67 -1.87
C SER A 136 19.92 -4.76 -2.34
N ILE A 137 20.46 -3.92 -1.45
CA ILE A 137 21.54 -2.97 -1.77
C ILE A 137 22.94 -3.56 -1.46
N GLY A 138 23.02 -4.81 -0.99
CA GLY A 138 24.27 -5.45 -0.62
C GLY A 138 25.00 -4.80 0.56
N HIS A 139 24.26 -4.16 1.47
CA HIS A 139 24.84 -3.57 2.68
C HIS A 139 25.17 -4.67 3.69
N GLN A 140 26.35 -4.60 4.30
CA GLN A 140 26.84 -5.62 5.22
C GLN A 140 26.64 -5.15 6.65
N LEU A 141 25.76 -5.83 7.39
CA LEU A 141 25.58 -5.57 8.81
C LEU A 141 26.63 -6.34 9.64
N PRO A 142 27.21 -5.71 10.68
CA PRO A 142 28.06 -6.37 11.67
C PRO A 142 27.37 -7.55 12.36
N ALA A 143 27.95 -8.75 12.24
CA ALA A 143 27.36 -10.01 12.70
C ALA A 143 26.93 -10.03 14.18
N GLU A 144 27.58 -9.26 15.04
CA GLU A 144 27.34 -9.29 16.48
C GLU A 144 26.07 -8.51 16.90
N ASN A 145 25.56 -7.57 16.08
CA ASN A 145 24.46 -6.66 16.46
C ASN A 145 23.41 -6.43 15.35
N ASN A 146 23.21 -7.38 14.44
CA ASN A 146 22.33 -7.21 13.28
C ASN A 146 20.93 -6.68 13.63
N GLN A 147 20.31 -7.23 14.69
CA GLN A 147 18.93 -6.88 15.06
C GLN A 147 18.81 -5.47 15.67
N GLU A 148 19.81 -5.03 16.43
CA GLU A 148 19.86 -3.68 16.98
C GLU A 148 20.06 -2.66 15.86
N LEU A 149 20.99 -2.92 14.93
CA LEU A 149 21.30 -2.00 13.84
C LEU A 149 20.15 -1.80 12.86
N VAL A 150 19.36 -2.83 12.55
CA VAL A 150 18.16 -2.67 11.71
C VAL A 150 17.02 -1.92 12.40
N SER A 151 17.07 -1.81 13.73
CA SER A 151 16.06 -1.11 14.53
C SER A 151 16.33 0.40 14.67
N HIS A 152 17.49 0.88 14.22
CA HIS A 152 17.81 2.31 14.25
C HIS A 152 16.75 3.15 13.54
N ALA A 153 16.31 4.24 14.20
CA ALA A 153 15.23 5.11 13.73
C ALA A 153 15.50 5.66 12.31
N GLU A 154 16.75 6.00 12.01
CA GLU A 154 17.20 6.50 10.72
C GLU A 154 16.95 5.48 9.61
N LYS A 155 17.31 4.20 9.84
CA LYS A 155 17.11 3.14 8.85
C LYS A 155 15.63 2.90 8.60
N GLN A 156 14.81 2.92 9.65
CA GLN A 156 13.36 2.76 9.51
C GLN A 156 12.73 3.93 8.72
N LEU A 157 13.17 5.17 8.97
CA LEU A 157 12.71 6.34 8.20
C LEU A 157 13.18 6.30 6.75
N ILE A 158 14.42 5.86 6.49
CA ILE A 158 14.91 5.61 5.13
C ILE A 158 14.04 4.55 4.44
N ALA A 159 13.76 3.43 5.12
CA ALA A 159 12.90 2.38 4.58
C ALA A 159 11.49 2.90 4.27
N LYS A 160 10.92 3.74 5.15
CA LYS A 160 9.63 4.40 4.92
C LYS A 160 9.66 5.32 3.71
N PHE A 161 10.69 6.13 3.56
CA PHE A 161 10.86 7.02 2.40
C PHE A 161 10.93 6.22 1.10
N ILE A 162 11.72 5.14 1.07
CA ILE A 162 11.82 4.25 -0.08
C ILE A 162 10.47 3.61 -0.38
N ASP A 163 9.76 3.11 0.64
CA ASP A 163 8.45 2.47 0.46
C ASP A 163 7.40 3.40 -0.16
N LEU A 164 7.49 4.72 0.13
CA LEU A 164 6.58 5.74 -0.39
C LEU A 164 6.95 6.28 -1.78
N HIS A 165 8.20 6.19 -2.22
CA HIS A 165 8.66 6.91 -3.42
C HIS A 165 9.41 6.05 -4.43
N VAL A 166 9.79 4.83 -4.06
CA VAL A 166 10.64 3.95 -4.88
C VAL A 166 10.00 2.57 -5.00
N TRP A 167 10.00 2.06 -6.24
CA TRP A 167 9.70 0.65 -6.52
C TRP A 167 10.98 -0.16 -6.39
N LEU A 168 10.96 -1.18 -5.54
CA LEU A 168 12.06 -2.13 -5.46
C LEU A 168 11.97 -3.13 -6.63
N PRO A 169 13.10 -3.58 -7.19
CA PRO A 169 13.11 -4.60 -8.24
C PRO A 169 12.30 -5.84 -7.88
N GLU A 170 12.36 -6.28 -6.62
CA GLU A 170 11.64 -7.45 -6.11
C GLU A 170 10.11 -7.24 -6.10
N GLU A 171 9.65 -5.99 -5.99
CA GLU A 171 8.22 -5.64 -5.94
C GLU A 171 7.58 -5.59 -7.34
N ILE A 172 8.39 -5.44 -8.39
CA ILE A 172 7.94 -5.37 -9.79
C ILE A 172 8.12 -6.69 -10.54
N HIS A 173 8.40 -7.77 -9.81
CA HIS A 173 8.47 -9.11 -10.37
C HIS A 173 7.27 -9.96 -9.98
N LEU A 174 6.67 -10.56 -11.00
CA LEU A 174 5.56 -11.48 -10.83
C LEU A 174 6.08 -12.78 -10.23
N ASP A 175 5.56 -13.15 -9.07
CA ASP A 175 6.01 -14.36 -8.38
C ASP A 175 5.53 -15.61 -9.15
N LYS A 176 6.47 -16.22 -9.86
CA LYS A 176 6.22 -17.43 -10.65
C LYS A 176 5.84 -18.60 -9.75
N GLU A 177 6.35 -18.65 -8.52
CA GLU A 177 6.03 -19.72 -7.58
C GLU A 177 4.61 -19.57 -7.07
N LEU A 178 4.20 -18.34 -6.71
CA LEU A 178 2.82 -18.06 -6.34
C LEU A 178 1.82 -18.48 -7.43
N ARG A 179 2.13 -18.24 -8.71
CA ARG A 179 1.30 -18.69 -9.83
C ARG A 179 1.23 -20.22 -9.95
N ARG A 180 2.36 -20.91 -9.79
CA ARG A 180 2.39 -22.38 -9.77
C ARG A 180 1.57 -22.93 -8.62
N GLU A 181 1.63 -22.33 -7.44
CA GLU A 181 0.80 -22.71 -6.30
C GLU A 181 -0.69 -22.55 -6.61
N VAL A 182 -1.09 -21.42 -7.20
CA VAL A 182 -2.48 -21.18 -7.65
C VAL A 182 -2.92 -22.27 -8.63
N ASP A 183 -2.09 -22.58 -9.63
CA ASP A 183 -2.40 -23.61 -10.64
C ASP A 183 -2.56 -24.99 -9.99
N GLN A 184 -1.67 -25.36 -9.07
CA GLN A 184 -1.74 -26.63 -8.34
C GLN A 184 -3.00 -26.73 -7.47
N ILE A 185 -3.33 -25.68 -6.71
CA ILE A 185 -4.54 -25.63 -5.89
C ILE A 185 -5.79 -25.71 -6.78
N ASN A 186 -5.80 -24.95 -7.87
CA ASN A 186 -6.90 -24.92 -8.83
C ASN A 186 -7.12 -26.30 -9.47
N MET A 187 -6.05 -27.01 -9.85
CA MET A 187 -6.15 -28.39 -10.35
C MET A 187 -6.80 -29.33 -9.34
N ARG A 188 -6.39 -29.28 -8.06
CA ARG A 188 -6.97 -30.12 -7.00
C ARG A 188 -8.42 -29.75 -6.71
N TYR A 189 -8.72 -28.45 -6.67
CA TYR A 189 -10.07 -27.91 -6.50
C TYR A 189 -11.01 -28.44 -7.60
N TRP A 190 -10.60 -28.31 -8.87
CA TRP A 190 -11.39 -28.79 -10.01
C TRP A 190 -11.53 -30.31 -10.05
N TRP A 191 -10.47 -31.04 -9.71
CA TRP A 191 -10.53 -32.49 -9.62
C TRP A 191 -11.58 -32.93 -8.61
N LEU A 192 -11.53 -32.41 -7.38
CA LEU A 192 -12.46 -32.77 -6.31
C LEU A 192 -13.91 -32.39 -6.63
N LYS A 193 -14.10 -31.19 -7.19
CA LYS A 193 -15.39 -30.71 -7.70
C LYS A 193 -16.00 -31.63 -8.75
N SER A 194 -15.17 -32.24 -9.60
CA SER A 194 -15.63 -33.10 -10.70
C SER A 194 -15.79 -34.57 -10.28
N SER A 195 -14.90 -35.07 -9.43
CA SER A 195 -14.83 -36.48 -9.06
C SER A 195 -15.77 -36.85 -7.91
N SER A 196 -16.02 -35.96 -6.95
CA SER A 196 -16.87 -36.24 -5.79
C SER A 196 -18.34 -36.00 -6.11
N SER A 197 -19.19 -37.02 -5.94
CA SER A 197 -20.65 -36.87 -6.06
C SER A 197 -21.22 -35.98 -4.96
N VAL A 198 -20.69 -36.07 -3.74
CA VAL A 198 -21.14 -35.30 -2.58
C VAL A 198 -20.93 -33.79 -2.80
N VAL A 199 -19.76 -33.41 -3.32
CA VAL A 199 -19.46 -32.01 -3.66
C VAL A 199 -20.38 -31.49 -4.77
N ARG A 200 -20.66 -32.30 -5.80
CA ARG A 200 -21.58 -31.91 -6.87
C ARG A 200 -23.02 -31.70 -6.37
N THR A 201 -23.49 -32.58 -5.48
CA THR A 201 -24.81 -32.43 -4.84
C THR A 201 -24.87 -31.15 -4.01
N LEU A 202 -23.83 -30.86 -3.23
CA LEU A 202 -23.74 -29.60 -2.47
C LEU A 202 -23.86 -28.37 -3.38
N GLU A 203 -23.06 -28.30 -4.45
CA GLU A 203 -23.11 -27.16 -5.37
C GLU A 203 -24.46 -27.02 -6.08
N GLN A 204 -25.13 -28.14 -6.36
CA GLN A 204 -26.48 -28.12 -6.93
C GLN A 204 -27.47 -27.49 -5.93
N LEU A 205 -27.47 -27.95 -4.68
CA LEU A 205 -28.36 -27.43 -3.64
C LEU A 205 -28.08 -25.95 -3.34
N GLU A 206 -26.81 -25.53 -3.29
CA GLU A 206 -26.44 -24.11 -3.11
C GLU A 206 -26.96 -23.23 -4.25
N ARG A 207 -26.92 -23.72 -5.50
CA ARG A 207 -27.53 -23.01 -6.65
C ARG A 207 -29.04 -22.94 -6.56
N GLU A 208 -29.70 -24.03 -6.15
CA GLU A 208 -31.15 -24.06 -5.98
C GLU A 208 -31.60 -23.04 -4.92
N ILE A 209 -30.92 -22.96 -3.77
CA ILE A 209 -31.19 -21.95 -2.73
C ILE A 209 -30.98 -20.52 -3.26
N ALA A 210 -29.89 -20.26 -3.97
CA ALA A 210 -29.61 -18.92 -4.50
C ALA A 210 -30.70 -18.43 -5.47
N VAL A 211 -31.33 -19.35 -6.22
CA VAL A 211 -32.46 -19.03 -7.10
C VAL A 211 -33.74 -18.82 -6.30
N THR A 212 -34.05 -19.68 -5.32
CA THR A 212 -35.30 -19.57 -4.55
C THR A 212 -35.32 -18.41 -3.57
N ASP A 213 -34.18 -18.00 -3.00
CA ASP A 213 -34.08 -16.84 -2.10
C ASP A 213 -34.44 -15.50 -2.79
N THR A 214 -34.39 -15.45 -4.13
CA THR A 214 -34.86 -14.27 -4.89
C THR A 214 -36.39 -14.23 -5.07
N SER A 215 -37.09 -15.32 -4.73
CA SER A 215 -38.55 -15.45 -4.86
C SER A 215 -39.22 -15.37 -3.48
N ALA A 216 -39.95 -14.28 -3.22
CA ALA A 216 -40.59 -14.09 -1.93
C ALA A 216 -41.60 -15.21 -1.60
N GLY A 217 -41.29 -16.00 -0.56
CA GLY A 217 -42.24 -16.95 0.05
C GLY A 217 -41.88 -18.44 -0.03
N PHE A 218 -40.70 -18.82 -0.52
CA PHE A 218 -40.27 -20.22 -0.52
C PHE A 218 -39.56 -20.60 0.79
N ASP A 219 -40.00 -21.69 1.44
CA ASP A 219 -39.35 -22.25 2.62
C ASP A 219 -38.17 -23.15 2.22
N ASN A 220 -36.95 -22.64 2.39
CA ASN A 220 -35.71 -23.34 2.04
C ASN A 220 -35.13 -24.20 3.19
N THR A 221 -35.86 -24.38 4.30
CA THR A 221 -35.35 -25.08 5.51
C THR A 221 -34.84 -26.49 5.24
N VAL A 222 -35.55 -27.26 4.41
CA VAL A 222 -35.17 -28.64 4.05
C VAL A 222 -33.84 -28.66 3.27
N LEU A 223 -33.67 -27.77 2.29
CA LEU A 223 -32.43 -27.67 1.51
C LEU A 223 -31.27 -27.21 2.40
N GLN A 224 -31.50 -26.25 3.30
CA GLN A 224 -30.49 -25.79 4.26
C GLN A 224 -30.04 -26.92 5.20
N GLN A 225 -30.96 -27.77 5.66
CA GLN A 225 -30.61 -28.93 6.49
C GLN A 225 -29.77 -29.96 5.72
N GLN A 226 -30.13 -30.25 4.47
CA GLN A 226 -29.35 -31.16 3.62
C GLN A 226 -27.93 -30.64 3.36
N ILE A 227 -27.78 -29.33 3.09
CA ILE A 227 -26.47 -28.69 2.95
C ILE A 227 -25.67 -28.82 4.24
N ALA A 228 -26.29 -28.57 5.40
CA ALA A 228 -25.61 -28.66 6.70
C ALA A 228 -25.10 -30.09 6.98
N GLU A 229 -25.81 -31.11 6.54
CA GLU A 229 -25.38 -32.51 6.62
C GLU A 229 -24.21 -32.79 5.66
N LEU A 230 -24.30 -32.36 4.40
CA LEU A 230 -23.23 -32.54 3.41
C LEU A 230 -21.93 -31.85 3.82
N ARG A 231 -21.99 -30.69 4.46
CA ARG A 231 -20.82 -29.95 4.97
C ARG A 231 -19.99 -30.69 6.01
N ARG A 232 -20.54 -31.75 6.62
CA ARG A 232 -19.79 -32.60 7.54
C ARG A 232 -18.97 -33.68 6.82
N HIS A 233 -19.18 -33.87 5.52
CA HIS A 233 -18.46 -34.86 4.73
C HIS A 233 -17.01 -34.42 4.46
N SER A 234 -16.05 -35.37 4.54
CA SER A 234 -14.62 -35.07 4.37
C SER A 234 -14.29 -34.39 3.05
N ASP A 235 -14.89 -34.86 1.95
CA ASP A 235 -14.68 -34.28 0.62
C ASP A 235 -15.17 -32.83 0.55
N VAL A 236 -16.28 -32.51 1.24
CA VAL A 236 -16.81 -31.14 1.26
C VAL A 236 -15.89 -30.24 2.08
N LEU A 237 -15.39 -30.71 3.23
CA LEU A 237 -14.41 -29.97 4.04
C LEU A 237 -13.14 -29.65 3.24
N GLN A 238 -12.59 -30.66 2.53
CA GLN A 238 -11.43 -30.45 1.66
C GLN A 238 -11.72 -29.50 0.49
N TYR A 239 -12.92 -29.59 -0.10
CA TYR A 239 -13.35 -28.71 -1.17
C TYR A 239 -13.45 -27.25 -0.71
N GLU A 240 -14.07 -27.00 0.45
CA GLU A 240 -14.19 -25.67 1.03
C GLU A 240 -12.81 -25.10 1.43
N GLU A 241 -11.91 -25.91 2.00
CA GLU A 241 -10.54 -25.51 2.29
C GLU A 241 -9.78 -25.09 1.02
N LEU A 242 -9.85 -25.92 -0.04
CA LEU A 242 -9.21 -25.62 -1.32
C LEU A 242 -9.79 -24.36 -1.95
N LYS A 243 -11.10 -24.15 -1.87
CA LYS A 243 -11.78 -22.95 -2.37
C LYS A 243 -11.26 -21.69 -1.66
N MET A 244 -11.26 -21.68 -0.32
CA MET A 244 -10.76 -20.55 0.46
C MET A 244 -9.27 -20.28 0.19
N ARG A 245 -8.46 -21.33 0.10
CA ARG A 245 -7.03 -21.21 -0.19
C ARG A 245 -6.80 -20.65 -1.60
N LEU A 246 -7.59 -21.09 -2.58
CA LEU A 246 -7.53 -20.60 -3.95
C LEU A 246 -7.90 -19.13 -4.03
N GLU A 247 -9.00 -18.71 -3.40
CA GLU A 247 -9.46 -17.32 -3.37
C GLU A 247 -8.40 -16.39 -2.75
N ARG A 248 -7.79 -16.79 -1.62
CA ARG A 248 -6.70 -16.04 -0.99
C ARG A 248 -5.51 -15.87 -1.93
N LYS A 249 -5.05 -16.96 -2.54
CA LYS A 249 -3.88 -16.97 -3.43
C LYS A 249 -4.14 -16.22 -4.74
N GLN A 250 -5.35 -16.30 -5.28
CA GLN A 250 -5.77 -15.47 -6.42
C GLN A 250 -5.80 -13.98 -6.06
N GLY A 251 -6.23 -13.64 -4.84
CA GLY A 251 -6.11 -12.29 -4.30
C GLY A 251 -4.66 -11.80 -4.28
N GLU A 252 -3.72 -12.61 -3.80
CA GLU A 252 -2.29 -12.31 -3.81
C GLU A 252 -1.75 -12.07 -5.24
N VAL A 253 -2.10 -12.94 -6.20
CA VAL A 253 -1.70 -12.76 -7.62
C VAL A 253 -2.30 -11.49 -8.22
N LYS A 254 -3.58 -11.22 -7.94
CA LYS A 254 -4.25 -10.00 -8.41
C LYS A 254 -3.57 -8.74 -7.85
N ARG A 255 -3.26 -8.74 -6.56
CA ARG A 255 -2.52 -7.66 -5.91
C ARG A 255 -1.14 -7.44 -6.55
N GLN A 256 -0.37 -8.50 -6.79
CA GLN A 256 0.91 -8.38 -7.50
C GLN A 256 0.75 -7.81 -8.91
N GLN A 257 -0.29 -8.24 -9.63
CA GLN A 257 -0.59 -7.72 -10.96
C GLN A 257 -0.92 -6.22 -10.91
N ASN A 258 -1.73 -5.79 -9.93
CA ASN A 258 -2.08 -4.40 -9.73
C ASN A 258 -0.85 -3.54 -9.40
N LEU A 259 0.06 -4.00 -8.53
CA LEU A 259 1.32 -3.32 -8.23
C LEU A 259 2.22 -3.21 -9.48
N LEU A 260 2.29 -4.27 -10.30
CA LEU A 260 3.01 -4.24 -11.57
C LEU A 260 2.42 -3.21 -12.53
N ASP A 261 1.10 -3.16 -12.66
CA ASP A 261 0.43 -2.19 -13.52
C ASP A 261 0.58 -0.76 -12.99
N LEU A 262 0.56 -0.57 -11.67
CA LEU A 262 0.84 0.70 -11.02
C LEU A 262 2.29 1.16 -11.29
N SER A 263 3.27 0.24 -11.24
CA SER A 263 4.67 0.56 -11.56
C SER A 263 4.87 1.03 -13.01
N ARG A 264 4.09 0.48 -13.95
CA ARG A 264 4.15 0.86 -15.37
C ARG A 264 3.65 2.28 -15.63
N ILE A 265 2.76 2.77 -14.77
CA ILE A 265 2.23 4.12 -14.85
C ILE A 265 2.92 5.05 -13.86
N GLN A 266 4.12 4.74 -13.36
CA GLN A 266 4.83 5.60 -12.43
C GLN A 266 4.99 7.04 -12.99
N PRO A 267 4.73 8.09 -12.18
CA PRO A 267 4.98 9.46 -12.60
C PRO A 267 6.45 9.69 -12.95
N THR A 268 6.70 10.52 -13.96
CA THR A 268 8.06 10.75 -14.51
C THR A 268 9.02 11.43 -13.53
N ARG A 269 8.50 12.17 -12.56
CA ARG A 269 9.29 12.75 -11.47
C ARG A 269 8.71 12.28 -10.15
N GLY A 270 9.55 11.73 -9.28
CA GLY A 270 9.23 11.45 -7.88
C GLY A 270 10.10 12.29 -6.95
N VAL A 271 9.76 12.28 -5.67
CA VAL A 271 10.63 12.85 -4.63
C VAL A 271 11.96 12.10 -4.61
N LYS A 272 13.07 12.80 -4.80
CA LYS A 272 14.41 12.23 -4.74
C LYS A 272 15.22 12.72 -3.55
N GLU A 273 14.70 13.66 -2.80
CA GLU A 273 15.44 14.36 -1.74
C GLU A 273 14.65 14.31 -0.44
N ALA A 274 15.35 14.03 0.66
CA ALA A 274 14.79 14.09 2.00
C ALA A 274 15.89 14.36 3.03
N THR A 275 15.50 14.95 4.16
CA THR A 275 16.39 15.19 5.28
C THR A 275 15.84 14.50 6.52
N ILE A 276 16.66 13.72 7.21
CA ILE A 276 16.31 13.12 8.49
C ILE A 276 17.02 13.91 9.57
N HIS A 277 16.27 14.69 10.33
CA HIS A 277 16.79 15.41 11.49
C HIS A 277 16.82 14.49 12.70
N ILE A 278 17.94 14.50 13.41
CA ILE A 278 18.19 13.62 14.53
C ILE A 278 18.35 14.51 15.75
N THR A 279 17.39 14.38 16.67
CA THR A 279 17.23 15.26 17.82
C THR A 279 17.52 14.46 19.08
N SER A 280 18.79 14.20 19.33
CA SER A 280 19.19 13.56 20.58
C SER A 280 20.52 14.14 21.09
N PRO A 281 20.56 14.59 22.36
CA PRO A 281 21.74 15.25 22.92
C PRO A 281 22.92 14.29 23.16
N GLU A 282 22.66 12.99 23.29
CA GLU A 282 23.67 11.97 23.60
C GLU A 282 23.95 11.03 22.42
N TYR A 283 23.18 11.15 21.33
CA TYR A 283 23.23 10.22 20.22
C TYR A 283 23.85 10.89 19.00
N THR A 284 24.95 10.32 18.53
CA THR A 284 25.52 10.61 17.22
C THR A 284 25.10 9.52 16.26
N VAL A 285 24.87 9.88 15.01
CA VAL A 285 24.57 8.90 13.97
C VAL A 285 25.75 7.95 13.85
N CYS A 286 25.50 6.67 14.11
CA CYS A 286 26.53 5.67 14.00
C CYS A 286 27.04 5.53 12.56
N ASP A 287 28.28 5.09 12.41
CA ASP A 287 28.93 4.91 11.09
C ASP A 287 28.12 3.99 10.18
N ASP A 288 27.51 2.95 10.74
CA ASP A 288 26.66 2.01 10.00
C ASP A 288 25.44 2.71 9.34
N CYS A 289 24.74 3.60 10.06
CA CYS A 289 23.66 4.40 9.48
C CYS A 289 24.17 5.34 8.37
N ARG A 290 25.37 5.90 8.51
CA ARG A 290 26.01 6.75 7.48
C ARG A 290 26.38 5.97 6.22
N TYR A 291 26.93 4.76 6.37
CA TYR A 291 27.20 3.88 5.24
C TYR A 291 25.92 3.37 4.59
N PHE A 292 24.90 3.06 5.40
CA PHE A 292 23.60 2.61 4.91
C PHE A 292 22.95 3.67 4.01
N VAL A 293 22.87 4.93 4.47
CA VAL A 293 22.29 6.01 3.65
C VAL A 293 23.09 6.27 2.38
N ALA A 294 24.43 6.17 2.42
CA ALA A 294 25.26 6.30 1.23
C ALA A 294 24.98 5.18 0.20
N ASN A 295 24.89 3.93 0.65
CA ASN A 295 24.56 2.79 -0.20
C ASN A 295 23.14 2.92 -0.79
N VAL A 296 22.16 3.36 0.01
CA VAL A 296 20.80 3.61 -0.44
C VAL A 296 20.75 4.70 -1.51
N ASN A 297 21.40 5.84 -1.26
CA ASN A 297 21.46 6.95 -2.21
C ASN A 297 22.09 6.52 -3.55
N ALA A 298 23.18 5.77 -3.49
CA ALA A 298 23.86 5.23 -4.66
C ALA A 298 22.98 4.20 -5.42
N ALA A 299 22.32 3.29 -4.71
CA ALA A 299 21.52 2.22 -5.31
C ALA A 299 20.26 2.75 -6.03
N PHE A 300 19.58 3.75 -5.44
CA PHE A 300 18.28 4.22 -5.95
C PHE A 300 18.35 5.58 -6.66
N GLY A 301 19.51 6.23 -6.71
CA GLY A 301 19.67 7.55 -7.34
C GLY A 301 18.83 8.63 -6.62
N ILE A 302 18.79 8.54 -5.29
CA ILE A 302 18.14 9.48 -4.38
C ILE A 302 19.19 10.17 -3.49
N ASN A 303 18.76 11.18 -2.75
CA ASN A 303 19.60 12.01 -1.89
C ASN A 303 18.92 12.22 -0.54
N ILE A 304 19.11 11.24 0.35
CA ILE A 304 18.74 11.34 1.75
C ILE A 304 19.94 11.87 2.54
N VAL A 305 19.72 12.89 3.36
CA VAL A 305 20.74 13.49 4.23
C VAL A 305 20.35 13.26 5.69
N LEU A 306 21.33 12.93 6.53
CA LEU A 306 21.17 12.82 7.98
C LEU A 306 21.75 14.09 8.62
N GLU A 307 20.94 14.82 9.38
CA GLU A 307 21.33 16.08 10.05
C GLU A 307 21.19 15.94 11.57
N GLU A 308 22.29 16.10 12.29
CA GLU A 308 22.32 16.08 13.76
C GLU A 308 22.02 17.48 14.31
N HIS A 309 20.99 17.58 15.15
CA HIS A 309 20.65 18.82 15.84
C HIS A 309 20.93 18.69 17.33
N TYR A 310 21.99 19.37 17.78
CA TYR A 310 22.22 19.60 19.19
C TYR A 310 21.26 20.71 19.64
N ASN A 311 20.22 20.35 20.39
CA ASN A 311 19.44 21.34 21.12
C ASN A 311 20.38 22.00 22.15
N VAL A 312 20.88 23.20 21.83
CA VAL A 312 21.68 24.05 22.74
C VAL A 312 20.77 24.74 23.73
#